data_AF-A0A094RU19-F1
#
_entry.id   AF-A0A094RU19-F1
#
_cell.length_a   1.000
_cell.length_b   1.000
_cell.length_c   1.000
_cell.angle_alpha   90.00
_cell.angle_beta   90.00
_cell.angle_gamma   90.00
#
_symmetry.space_group_name_H-M   'P 1'
#
loop_
_entity.id
_entity.type
_entity.pdbx_description
1 polymer ?
#
loop_
_entity_poly.entity_id
_entity_poly.type
_entity_poly.pdbx_seq_one_letter_code
_entity_poly.pdbx_strand_id
1 'polypeptide(L)'
;MVLMKILLAFLTSSLILAGCSNAAEDSQPASESLPSIVTGSFAVAWLASSISDGCAVVTDLAPSGGDAHDLELTASQTASILDADLVIPVDGLQPAFDAVAESRPCR
;
A
#
# COMPACT_ATOMS: atom_id res chain seq x y z
N MET A 1 -19.42 18.89 47.74
CA MET A 1 -18.12 18.28 47.36
C MET A 1 -18.27 17.11 46.37
N VAL A 2 -19.27 16.24 46.53
CA VAL A 2 -19.55 15.12 45.60
C VAL A 2 -20.01 15.60 44.21
N LEU A 3 -20.85 16.65 44.15
CA LEU A 3 -21.32 17.25 42.90
C LEU A 3 -20.19 17.85 42.03
N MET A 4 -19.17 18.45 42.67
CA MET A 4 -17.99 19.01 41.98
C MET A 4 -17.10 17.91 41.39
N LYS A 5 -17.00 16.75 42.07
CA LYS A 5 -16.26 15.58 41.55
C LYS A 5 -16.96 14.95 40.33
N ILE A 6 -18.30 14.90 40.35
CA ILE A 6 -19.09 14.37 39.23
C ILE A 6 -18.95 15.29 38.00
N LEU A 7 -18.95 16.61 38.19
CA LEU A 7 -18.76 17.57 37.10
C LEU A 7 -17.37 17.47 36.47
N LEU A 8 -16.32 17.27 37.27
CA LEU A 8 -14.95 17.10 36.80
C LEU A 8 -14.76 15.82 35.99
N ALA A 9 -15.40 14.72 36.40
CA ALA A 9 -15.32 13.43 35.72
C ALA A 9 -15.99 13.44 34.33
N PHE A 10 -17.09 14.17 34.18
CA PHE A 10 -17.76 14.34 32.89
C PHE A 10 -16.93 15.16 31.91
N LEU A 11 -16.23 16.20 32.38
CA LEU A 11 -15.44 17.08 31.51
C LEU A 11 -14.19 16.37 30.94
N THR A 12 -13.59 15.45 31.70
CA THR A 12 -12.45 14.64 31.23
C THR A 12 -12.85 13.56 30.22
N SER A 13 -14.08 13.05 30.27
CA SER A 13 -14.54 12.00 29.36
C SER A 13 -14.75 12.50 27.92
N SER A 14 -15.13 13.77 27.74
CA SER A 14 -15.34 14.35 26.41
C SER A 14 -14.02 14.63 25.67
N LEU A 15 -12.91 14.84 26.40
CA LEU A 15 -11.61 15.15 25.79
C LEU A 15 -10.95 13.90 25.18
N ILE A 16 -11.23 12.71 25.74
CA ILE A 16 -10.72 11.42 25.24
C ILE A 16 -11.39 11.06 23.90
N LEU A 17 -12.64 11.48 23.67
CA LEU A 17 -13.36 11.20 22.43
C LEU A 17 -12.92 12.08 21.24
N ALA A 18 -12.35 13.26 21.51
CA ALA A 18 -11.84 14.16 20.47
C ALA A 18 -10.60 13.61 19.74
N GLY A 19 -9.91 12.62 20.33
CA GLY A 19 -8.77 11.95 19.69
C GLY A 19 -9.14 10.96 18.57
N CYS A 20 -10.40 10.52 18.50
CA CYS A 20 -10.91 9.67 17.42
C CYS A 20 -11.69 10.45 16.35
N SER A 21 -11.80 11.78 16.51
CA SER A 21 -12.30 12.63 15.45
C SER A 21 -11.19 12.78 14.42
N ASN A 22 -11.25 12.02 13.33
CA ASN A 22 -10.65 12.44 12.08
C ASN A 22 -11.19 13.84 11.79
N ALA A 23 -10.45 14.87 12.18
CA ALA A 23 -10.63 16.19 11.62
C ALA A 23 -10.37 16.03 10.13
N ALA A 24 -11.44 15.79 9.37
CA ALA A 24 -11.43 15.95 7.94
C ALA A 24 -11.18 17.44 7.71
N GLU A 25 -9.91 17.83 7.74
CA GLU A 25 -9.46 19.01 7.03
C GLU A 25 -9.88 18.76 5.58
N ASP A 26 -10.90 19.51 5.16
CA ASP A 26 -11.39 19.62 3.78
C ASP A 26 -10.33 20.34 2.94
N SER A 27 -9.12 19.81 2.96
CA SER A 27 -8.08 20.08 1.99
C SER A 27 -8.53 19.31 0.76
N GLN A 28 -9.09 20.00 -0.22
CA GLN A 28 -9.21 19.43 -1.56
C GLN A 28 -7.87 18.75 -1.88
N PRO A 29 -7.84 17.43 -2.12
CA PRO A 29 -6.60 16.80 -2.49
C PRO A 29 -6.20 17.47 -3.81
N ALA A 30 -5.02 18.09 -3.83
CA ALA A 30 -4.24 18.09 -5.05
C ALA A 30 -4.31 16.65 -5.56
N SER A 31 -4.56 16.45 -6.84
CA SER A 31 -4.56 15.12 -7.44
C SER A 31 -3.13 14.57 -7.41
N GLU A 32 -2.64 14.25 -6.22
CA GLU A 32 -1.44 13.49 -5.97
C GLU A 32 -1.68 12.15 -6.66
N SER A 33 -0.79 11.81 -7.60
CA SER A 33 -0.82 10.49 -8.22
C SER A 33 -0.74 9.44 -7.11
N LEU A 34 -1.69 8.52 -7.09
CA LEU A 34 -1.69 7.41 -6.14
C LEU A 34 -0.36 6.65 -6.22
N PRO A 35 0.23 6.23 -5.08
CA PRO A 35 1.42 5.40 -5.08
C PRO A 35 1.25 4.14 -5.94
N SER A 36 2.30 3.78 -6.65
CA SER A 36 2.35 2.61 -7.53
C SER A 36 2.99 1.40 -6.85
N ILE A 37 2.32 0.26 -6.89
CA ILE A 37 2.79 -1.01 -6.34
C ILE A 37 2.90 -2.02 -7.49
N VAL A 38 4.04 -2.69 -7.64
CA VAL A 38 4.27 -3.73 -8.65
C VAL A 38 4.63 -5.06 -7.97
N THR A 39 4.03 -6.15 -8.43
CA THR A 39 4.37 -7.51 -7.99
C THR A 39 4.22 -8.52 -9.12
N GLY A 40 4.98 -9.61 -9.09
CA GLY A 40 4.86 -10.73 -10.02
C GLY A 40 3.94 -11.86 -9.51
N SER A 41 3.31 -11.71 -8.35
CA SER A 41 2.48 -12.76 -7.74
C SER A 41 1.04 -12.31 -7.59
N PHE A 42 0.11 -13.03 -8.24
CA PHE A 42 -1.33 -12.77 -8.13
C PHE A 42 -1.82 -12.75 -6.69
N ALA A 43 -1.32 -13.65 -5.84
CA ALA A 43 -1.70 -13.70 -4.43
C ALA A 43 -1.28 -12.43 -3.69
N VAL A 44 -0.07 -11.91 -3.99
CA VAL A 44 0.43 -10.66 -3.42
C VAL A 44 -0.31 -9.46 -3.99
N ALA A 45 -0.63 -9.46 -5.29
CA ALA A 45 -1.39 -8.39 -5.94
C ALA A 45 -2.80 -8.26 -5.34
N TRP A 46 -3.48 -9.39 -5.15
CA TRP A 46 -4.79 -9.43 -4.50
C TRP A 46 -4.72 -8.92 -3.06
N LEU A 47 -3.72 -9.35 -2.28
CA LEU A 47 -3.52 -8.89 -0.90
C LEU A 47 -3.24 -7.37 -0.86
N ALA A 48 -2.32 -6.89 -1.69
CA ALA A 48 -1.97 -5.48 -1.75
C ALA A 48 -3.17 -4.61 -2.15
N SER A 49 -3.96 -5.06 -3.13
CA SER A 49 -5.19 -4.36 -3.55
C SER A 49 -6.24 -4.35 -2.44
N SER A 50 -6.36 -5.46 -1.71
CA SER A 50 -7.31 -5.57 -0.58
C SER A 50 -6.92 -4.68 0.61
N ILE A 51 -5.62 -4.48 0.84
CA ILE A 51 -5.11 -3.61 1.91
C ILE A 51 -5.16 -2.14 1.48
N SER A 52 -4.82 -1.83 0.22
CA SER A 52 -4.75 -0.45 -0.25
C SER A 52 -6.12 0.19 -0.42
N ASP A 53 -7.18 -0.60 -0.68
CA ASP A 53 -8.57 -0.14 -0.81
C ASP A 53 -8.73 1.12 -1.69
N GLY A 54 -7.98 1.16 -2.80
CA GLY A 54 -7.98 2.27 -3.75
C GLY A 54 -7.03 3.43 -3.44
N CYS A 55 -6.30 3.38 -2.32
CA CYS A 55 -5.25 4.35 -1.98
C CYS A 55 -3.92 4.12 -2.71
N ALA A 56 -3.80 3.07 -3.54
CA ALA A 56 -2.62 2.80 -4.37
C ALA A 56 -3.04 2.10 -5.67
N VAL A 57 -2.24 2.26 -6.73
CA VAL A 57 -2.39 1.54 -7.99
C VAL A 57 -1.55 0.27 -7.94
N VAL A 58 -2.19 -0.89 -7.97
CA VAL A 58 -1.50 -2.20 -7.93
C VAL A 58 -1.42 -2.78 -9.34
N THR A 59 -0.21 -3.10 -9.79
CA THR A 59 0.06 -3.78 -11.06
C THR A 59 0.54 -5.20 -10.79
N ASP A 60 -0.21 -6.17 -11.31
CA ASP A 60 0.14 -7.59 -11.28
C ASP A 60 0.82 -7.98 -12.59
N LEU A 61 2.06 -8.47 -12.49
CA LEU A 61 2.83 -8.98 -13.63
C LEU A 61 2.78 -10.52 -13.72
N ALA A 62 2.05 -11.20 -12.83
CA ALA A 62 1.91 -12.65 -12.88
C ALA A 62 1.34 -13.11 -14.25
N PRO A 63 1.89 -14.15 -14.88
CA PRO A 63 1.35 -14.69 -16.11
C PRO A 63 -0.08 -15.21 -15.93
N SER A 64 -1.01 -14.77 -16.78
CA SER A 64 -2.37 -15.32 -16.77
C SER A 64 -2.39 -16.74 -17.36
N GLY A 65 -2.63 -17.74 -16.52
CA GLY A 65 -2.78 -19.15 -16.94
C GLY A 65 -1.47 -19.85 -17.35
N GLY A 66 -0.31 -19.23 -17.12
CA GLY A 66 1.01 -19.84 -17.27
C GLY A 66 1.56 -20.40 -15.96
N ASP A 67 2.75 -21.00 -16.01
CA ASP A 67 3.48 -21.36 -14.79
C ASP A 67 3.86 -20.08 -14.03
N ALA A 68 3.66 -20.09 -12.70
CA ALA A 68 3.98 -18.97 -11.82
C ALA A 68 5.49 -18.65 -11.78
N HIS A 69 6.34 -19.57 -12.21
CA HIS A 69 7.79 -19.40 -12.27
C HIS A 69 8.29 -18.84 -13.62
N ASP A 70 7.51 -18.99 -14.70
CA ASP A 70 7.91 -18.67 -16.07
C ASP A 70 7.52 -17.23 -16.49
N LEU A 71 7.65 -16.26 -15.57
CA LEU A 71 7.48 -14.86 -15.92
C LEU A 71 8.67 -14.37 -16.76
N GLU A 72 8.43 -14.16 -18.05
CA GLU A 72 9.37 -13.46 -18.94
C GLU A 72 9.00 -11.97 -19.01
N LEU A 73 9.92 -11.09 -18.62
CA LEU A 73 9.68 -9.65 -18.59
C LEU A 73 9.87 -9.00 -19.96
N THR A 74 8.89 -8.23 -20.39
CA THR A 74 9.08 -7.25 -21.46
C THR A 74 9.90 -6.04 -20.98
N ALA A 75 10.44 -5.27 -21.93
CA ALA A 75 11.11 -4.01 -21.61
C ALA A 75 10.19 -3.03 -20.85
N SER A 76 8.90 -2.97 -21.21
CA SER A 76 7.93 -2.12 -20.52
C SER A 76 7.66 -2.57 -19.09
N GLN A 77 7.58 -3.88 -18.85
CA GLN A 77 7.39 -4.42 -17.51
C GLN A 77 8.63 -4.19 -16.65
N THR A 78 9.83 -4.34 -17.22
CA THR A 78 11.08 -3.98 -16.55
C THR A 78 11.08 -2.51 -16.10
N ALA A 79 10.68 -1.59 -16.99
CA ALA A 79 10.55 -0.17 -16.62
C ALA A 79 9.54 0.04 -15.50
N SER A 80 8.37 -0.63 -15.54
CA SER A 80 7.39 -0.51 -14.45
C SER A 80 7.92 -0.97 -13.09
N ILE A 81 8.76 -2.01 -13.04
CA ILE A 81 9.38 -2.47 -11.80
C ILE A 81 10.37 -1.40 -11.28
N LEU A 82 11.19 -0.83 -12.16
CA LEU A 82 12.21 0.16 -11.79
C LEU A 82 11.59 1.49 -11.32
N ASP A 83 10.47 1.90 -11.92
CA ASP A 83 9.82 3.19 -11.66
C ASP A 83 8.82 3.17 -10.50
N ALA A 84 8.35 1.99 -10.08
CA ALA A 84 7.33 1.87 -9.03
C ALA A 84 7.73 2.53 -7.70
N ASP A 85 6.75 2.95 -6.91
CA ASP A 85 6.99 3.44 -5.55
C ASP A 85 7.26 2.28 -4.58
N LEU A 86 6.67 1.11 -4.84
CA LEU A 86 6.88 -0.13 -4.09
C LEU A 86 6.92 -1.34 -5.03
N VAL A 87 7.89 -2.23 -4.83
CA VAL A 87 7.96 -3.55 -5.47
C VAL A 87 7.86 -4.61 -4.40
N ILE A 88 6.96 -5.58 -4.55
CA ILE A 88 6.78 -6.68 -3.59
C ILE A 88 7.14 -8.02 -4.27
N PRO A 89 8.40 -8.48 -4.18
CA PRO A 89 8.81 -9.77 -4.70
C PRO A 89 8.39 -10.92 -3.76
N VAL A 90 8.35 -12.13 -4.31
CA VAL A 90 8.38 -13.37 -3.53
C VAL A 90 9.68 -14.06 -3.89
N ASP A 91 10.66 -13.97 -2.99
CA ASP A 91 12.03 -14.42 -3.24
C ASP A 91 12.09 -15.88 -3.73
N GLY A 92 12.73 -16.09 -4.88
CA GLY A 92 12.89 -17.40 -5.50
C GLY A 92 11.68 -17.89 -6.29
N LEU A 93 10.60 -17.10 -6.40
CA LEU A 93 9.44 -17.46 -7.21
C LEU A 93 9.71 -17.24 -8.69
N GLN A 94 10.26 -16.09 -9.07
CA GLN A 94 10.39 -15.68 -10.48
C GLN A 94 11.77 -15.07 -10.73
N PRO A 95 12.71 -15.84 -11.30
CA PRO A 95 14.10 -15.39 -11.47
C PRO A 95 14.23 -14.05 -12.21
N ALA A 96 13.41 -13.82 -13.25
CA ALA A 96 13.46 -12.57 -14.00
C ALA A 96 12.93 -11.37 -13.20
N PHE A 97 11.87 -11.56 -12.42
CA PHE A 97 11.31 -10.52 -11.56
C PHE A 97 12.26 -10.18 -10.42
N ASP A 98 12.75 -11.20 -9.73
CA ASP A 98 13.63 -11.07 -8.57
C ASP A 98 14.91 -10.31 -8.96
N ALA A 99 15.52 -10.66 -10.09
CA ALA A 99 16.72 -9.98 -10.60
C ALA A 99 16.51 -8.47 -10.85
N VAL A 100 15.35 -8.08 -11.40
CA VAL A 100 15.06 -6.65 -11.64
C VAL A 100 14.72 -5.95 -10.33
N ALA A 101 13.97 -6.59 -9.44
CA ALA A 101 13.64 -6.05 -8.12
C ALA A 101 14.91 -5.78 -7.29
N GLU A 102 15.87 -6.69 -7.29
CA GLU A 102 17.18 -6.55 -6.62
C GLU A 102 18.05 -5.46 -7.23
N SER A 103 17.93 -5.22 -8.54
CA SER A 103 18.73 -4.20 -9.24
C SER A 103 18.33 -2.76 -8.90
N ARG A 104 17.22 -2.57 -8.17
CA ARG A 104 16.71 -1.24 -7.85
C ARG A 104 17.66 -0.46 -6.93
N PRO A 105 17.91 0.83 -7.23
CA PRO A 105 18.67 1.67 -6.32
C PRO A 105 17.91 1.85 -5.00
N CYS A 106 18.63 1.77 -3.88
CA CYS A 106 18.11 2.21 -2.58
C CYS A 106 17.79 3.71 -2.69
N ARG A 107 16.51 4.06 -2.63
CA ARG A 107 16.02 5.44 -2.65
C ARG A 107 15.67 5.90 -1.25
#